data_AF-A0A7W0A0B2-F1
#
_entry.id   AF-A0A7W0A0B2-F1
#
_cell.length_a   1.000
_cell.length_b   1.000
_cell.length_c   1.000
_cell.angle_alpha   90.00
_cell.angle_beta   90.00
_cell.angle_gamma   90.00
#
_symmetry.space_group_name_H-M   'P 1'
#
loop_
_entity.id
_entity.type
_entity.pdbx_description
1 polymer ?
#
loop_
_entity_poly.entity_id
_entity_poly.type
_entity_poly.pdbx_seq_one_letter_code
_entity_poly.pdbx_strand_id
1 'polypeptide(L)' 'AAVRESRPDGAVVLALPVSNREAFRSFALGFLDHAEILGPPALRREVVEWLRSVPG' A
#
# COMPACT_ATOMS: atom_id res chain seq x y z
N ALA A 1 -4.02 8.59 -10.13
CA ALA A 1 -3.18 7.36 -10.13
C ALA A 1 -2.57 7.20 -11.51
N ALA A 2 -1.35 6.66 -11.62
CA ALA A 2 -0.77 6.27 -12.89
C ALA A 2 -0.31 4.81 -12.83
N VAL A 3 -0.66 4.01 -13.85
CA VAL A 3 -0.12 2.65 -14.01
C VAL A 3 1.35 2.77 -14.40
N ARG A 4 2.22 2.07 -13.68
CA ARG A 4 3.67 1.99 -13.95
C ARG A 4 4.05 0.71 -14.67
N GLU A 5 3.35 -0.37 -14.38
CA GLU A 5 3.61 -1.70 -14.93
C GLU A 5 2.32 -2.51 -14.90
N SER A 6 2.09 -3.30 -15.96
CA SER A 6 1.13 -4.40 -15.97
C SER A 6 1.92 -5.69 -15.94
N ARG A 7 1.63 -6.56 -14.96
CA ARG A 7 2.34 -7.81 -14.76
C ARG A 7 1.64 -8.96 -15.50
N PRO A 8 2.38 -10.01 -15.93
CA PRO A 8 1.80 -11.15 -16.66
C PRO A 8 0.78 -11.98 -15.86
N ASP A 9 0.81 -11.89 -14.53
CA ASP A 9 -0.12 -12.53 -13.61
C ASP A 9 -1.44 -11.75 -13.44
N GLY A 10 -1.60 -10.64 -14.16
CA GLY A 10 -2.78 -9.77 -14.10
C GLY A 10 -2.68 -8.66 -13.05
N ALA A 11 -1.63 -8.60 -12.24
CA ALA A 11 -1.42 -7.51 -11.30
C ALA A 11 -0.99 -6.21 -12.00
N VAL A 12 -1.20 -5.07 -11.36
CA VAL A 12 -0.75 -3.76 -11.84
C VAL A 12 0.02 -3.02 -10.75
N VAL A 13 1.13 -2.40 -11.12
CA VAL A 13 1.86 -1.49 -10.23
C VAL A 13 1.34 -0.07 -10.44
N LEU A 14 0.78 0.51 -9.39
CA LEU A 14 0.23 1.87 -9.41
C LEU A 14 1.16 2.84 -8.68
N ALA A 15 1.43 3.99 -9.30
CA ALA A 15 1.98 5.15 -8.62
C ALA A 15 0.85 6.09 -8.20
N LEU A 16 0.78 6.38 -6.91
CA LEU A 16 -0.24 7.22 -6.30
C LEU A 16 0.43 8.44 -5.64
N PRO A 17 -0.01 9.67 -5.94
CA PRO A 17 0.34 10.81 -5.10
C PRO A 17 -0.40 10.65 -3.75
N VAL A 18 0.35 10.56 -2.66
CA VAL A 18 -0.20 10.40 -1.30
C VAL A 18 0.03 11.67 -0.50
N SER A 19 -1.03 12.44 -0.27
CA SER A 19 -1.02 13.63 0.59
C SER A 19 -1.47 13.35 2.03
N ASN A 20 -2.22 12.26 2.24
CA ASN A 20 -2.68 11.80 3.55
C ASN A 20 -2.33 10.32 3.73
N ARG A 21 -1.35 10.04 4.60
CA ARG A 21 -0.84 8.68 4.83
C ARG A 21 -1.82 7.80 5.58
N GLU A 22 -2.59 8.37 6.50
CA GLU A 22 -3.60 7.64 7.27
C GLU A 22 -4.73 7.16 6.36
N ALA A 23 -5.25 8.05 5.52
CA ALA A 23 -6.27 7.68 4.54
C ALA A 23 -5.75 6.64 3.53
N PHE A 24 -4.49 6.80 3.09
CA PHE A 24 -3.84 5.82 2.22
C PHE A 24 -3.69 4.45 2.87
N ARG A 25 -3.32 4.39 4.16
CA ARG A 25 -3.25 3.15 4.92
C ARG A 25 -4.61 2.45 4.94
N SER A 26 -5.68 3.15 5.30
CA SER A 26 -7.04 2.57 5.31
C SER A 26 -7.47 2.10 3.93
N PHE A 27 -7.15 2.85 2.88
CA PHE A 27 -7.38 2.45 1.49
C PHE A 27 -6.64 1.15 1.14
N ALA A 28 -5.33 1.06 1.44
CA ALA A 28 -4.53 -0.13 1.15
C ALA A 28 -5.03 -1.36 1.91
N LEU A 29 -5.39 -1.21 3.19
CA LEU A 29 -5.91 -2.30 4.02
C LEU A 29 -7.27 -2.82 3.55
N GLY A 30 -8.05 -2.03 2.80
CA GLY A 30 -9.30 -2.50 2.18
C GLY A 30 -9.11 -3.62 1.16
N PHE A 31 -7.90 -3.82 0.65
CA PHE A 31 -7.57 -4.90 -0.29
C PHE A 31 -7.04 -6.17 0.39
N LEU A 32 -6.63 -6.09 1.65
CA LEU A 32 -6.02 -7.19 2.40
C LEU A 32 -4.90 -7.86 1.56
N ASP A 33 -5.03 -9.16 1.29
CA ASP A 33 -4.04 -9.97 0.57
C ASP A 33 -3.92 -9.62 -0.93
N HIS A 34 -4.81 -8.78 -1.47
CA HIS A 34 -4.83 -8.40 -2.88
C HIS A 34 -3.98 -7.18 -3.22
N ALA A 35 -3.39 -6.49 -2.23
CA ALA A 35 -2.50 -5.36 -2.48
C ALA A 35 -1.33 -5.31 -1.52
N GLU A 36 -0.19 -4.85 -2.03
CA GLU A 36 1.01 -4.58 -1.25
C GLU A 36 1.54 -3.16 -1.50
N ILE A 37 2.14 -2.58 -0.46
CA ILE A 37 2.84 -1.29 -0.58
C ILE A 37 4.29 -1.58 -0.99
N LEU A 38 4.62 -1.34 -2.26
CA LEU A 38 5.99 -1.55 -2.76
C LEU A 38 6.97 -0.50 -2.26
N GLY A 39 6.53 0.77 -2.17
CA GLY A 39 7.36 1.86 -1.70
C GLY A 39 6.62 3.19 -1.54
N PRO A 40 7.31 4.23 -1.03
CA PRO A 40 8.70 4.21 -0.61
C PRO A 40 8.93 3.33 0.64
N PRO A 41 10.14 2.77 0.87
CA PRO A 41 10.39 1.84 1.97
C PRO A 41 10.04 2.38 3.36
N ALA A 42 10.17 3.69 3.57
CA ALA A 42 9.77 4.34 4.82
C ALA A 42 8.25 4.25 5.07
N LEU A 43 7.43 4.46 4.04
CA LEU A 43 5.96 4.37 4.15
C LEU A 43 5.53 2.92 4.43
N ARG A 44 6.16 1.94 3.78
CA ARG A 44 5.90 0.52 4.06
C ARG A 44 6.21 0.17 5.52
N ARG A 45 7.35 0.63 6.04
CA ARG A 45 7.75 0.39 7.44
C ARG A 45 6.75 1.00 8.43
N GLU A 46 6.32 2.23 8.20
CA GLU A 46 5.32 2.92 9.02
C GLU A 46 4.02 2.10 9.14
N VAL A 47 3.52 1.55 8.02
CA VAL A 47 2.31 0.72 8.03
C VAL A 47 2.51 -0.62 8.77
N VAL A 48 3.66 -1.26 8.58
CA VAL A 48 3.99 -2.52 9.28
C VAL A 48 4.13 -2.30 10.79
N GLU A 49 4.79 -1.23 11.20
CA GLU A 49 4.94 -0.85 12.62
C GLU A 49 3.57 -0.56 13.24
N TRP A 50 2.70 0.18 12.53
CA TRP A 50 1.33 0.40 12.98
C TRP A 50 0.56 -0.91 13.14
N LEU A 51 0.56 -1.81 12.14
CA LEU A 51 -0.15 -3.09 12.20
C LEU A 51 0.29 -3.92 13.41
N ARG A 52 1.59 -3.94 13.73
CA ARG A 52 2.13 -4.65 14.90
C ARG A 52 1.71 -4.05 16.24
N SER A 53 1.26 -2.79 16.26
CA SER A 53 0.77 -2.12 17.46
C SER A 53 -0.74 -2.32 17.70
N VAL A 54 -1.48 -2.75 16.67
CA VAL A 54 -2.92 -2.99 16.76
C VAL A 54 -3.15 -4.32 17.52
N PRO A 55 -3.92 -4.31 18.62
CA PRO A 55 -4.33 -5.55 19.28
C PRO A 55 -5.20 -6.39 18.34
N GLY A 56 -5.02 -7.71 18.38
CA GLY A 56 -5.84 -8.67 17.64
C GLY A 56 -7.25 -8.82 18.18
#